data_AF-A0A523L2S5-F1
#
_entry.id   AF-A0A523L2S5-F1
#
_cell.length_a   1.000
_cell.length_b   1.000
_cell.length_c   1.000
_cell.angle_alpha   90.00
_cell.angle_beta   90.00
_cell.angle_gamma   90.00
#
_symmetry.space_group_name_H-M   'P 1'
#
loop_
_entity.id
_entity.type
_entity.pdbx_description
1 polymer ?
#
loop_
_entity_poly.entity_id
_entity_poly.type
_entity_poly.pdbx_seq_one_letter_code
_entity_poly.pdbx_strand_id
1 'polypeptide(L)'
;MGDAPGCGRLYRQAGNCRGSCGESAGGIASIHGGSCLTLSALSDKPFELLVALEQRARTAIANREGRDKQGEDWVGVGFKLGQENFVTARSDVREILPIPNAITRVPGARPWLRGIANVRGQLITI
;
A
#
# COMPACT_ATOMS: atom_id res chain seq x y z
N MET A 1 -8.65 8.71 10.50
CA MET A 1 -9.37 7.63 9.79
C MET A 1 -8.70 6.32 10.14
N GLY A 2 -9.03 5.77 11.31
CA GLY A 2 -8.53 4.48 11.77
C GLY A 2 -9.69 3.49 11.70
N ASP A 3 -9.44 2.38 11.01
CA ASP A 3 -9.69 1.01 11.51
C ASP A 3 -10.03 0.02 10.40
N ALA A 4 -9.40 -1.16 10.50
CA ALA A 4 -10.17 -2.35 10.83
C ALA A 4 -9.33 -3.31 11.70
N PRO A 5 -9.32 -3.18 13.03
CA PRO A 5 -8.85 -4.23 13.92
C PRO A 5 -9.95 -5.31 13.99
N GLY A 6 -9.58 -6.56 13.72
CA GLY A 6 -10.38 -7.74 14.05
C GLY A 6 -11.76 -7.86 13.38
N CYS A 7 -11.83 -8.17 12.08
CA CYS A 7 -13.01 -8.84 11.53
C CYS A 7 -12.73 -9.56 10.21
N GLY A 8 -12.75 -10.90 10.23
CA GLY A 8 -12.56 -11.76 9.05
C GLY A 8 -13.74 -11.76 8.09
N ARG A 9 -13.97 -10.65 7.38
CA ARG A 9 -15.06 -10.53 6.42
C ARG A 9 -14.63 -9.66 5.24
N LEU A 10 -14.73 -10.22 4.03
CA LEU A 10 -14.51 -9.51 2.76
C LEU A 10 -15.32 -8.20 2.75
N TYR A 11 -14.66 -7.06 2.86
CA TYR A 11 -15.33 -5.77 2.85
C TYR A 11 -15.60 -5.34 1.41
N ARG A 12 -16.88 -5.25 1.07
CA ARG A 12 -17.38 -4.54 -0.12
C ARG A 12 -17.04 -3.08 0.06
N GLN A 13 -16.26 -2.51 -0.84
CA GLN A 13 -16.07 -1.07 -0.84
C GLN A 13 -17.38 -0.42 -1.27
N ALA A 14 -18.11 0.12 -0.30
CA ALA A 14 -19.23 1.00 -0.56
C ALA A 14 -18.68 2.24 -1.29
N GLY A 15 -18.87 2.30 -2.59
CA GLY A 15 -18.53 3.48 -3.36
C GLY A 15 -19.43 4.63 -2.91
N ASN A 16 -18.84 5.76 -2.50
CA ASN A 16 -19.53 7.05 -2.63
C ASN A 16 -18.61 8.27 -2.46
N CYS A 17 -19.14 9.39 -2.94
CA CYS A 17 -18.97 10.77 -2.47
C CYS A 17 -17.91 11.63 -3.19
N ARG A 18 -18.34 12.16 -4.33
CA ARG A 18 -17.96 13.50 -4.79
C ARG A 18 -18.58 14.56 -3.86
N GLY A 19 -17.79 15.55 -3.45
CA GLY A 19 -18.18 16.72 -2.66
C GLY A 19 -17.59 16.67 -1.24
N SER A 20 -16.92 17.68 -0.69
CA SER A 20 -16.88 19.10 -0.99
C SER A 20 -15.47 19.68 -0.75
N CYS A 21 -15.08 20.62 -1.62
CA CYS A 21 -13.92 21.48 -1.41
C CYS A 21 -14.29 22.48 -0.30
N GLY A 22 -13.77 22.24 0.90
CA GLY A 22 -13.82 23.20 1.99
C GLY A 22 -12.60 24.10 1.91
N GLU A 23 -12.83 25.31 1.41
CA GLU A 23 -11.90 26.42 1.47
C GLU A 23 -11.54 26.73 2.93
N SER A 24 -10.26 26.69 3.24
CA SER A 24 -9.68 27.35 4.41
C SER A 24 -8.31 27.86 3.99
N ALA A 25 -8.36 28.99 3.27
CA ALA A 25 -7.22 29.89 3.13
C ALA A 25 -6.96 30.53 4.50
N GLY A 26 -5.71 30.49 4.95
CA GLY A 26 -5.29 31.18 6.17
C GLY A 26 -4.41 30.32 7.07
N GLY A 27 -3.26 29.89 6.54
CA GLY A 27 -2.32 29.10 7.32
C GLY A 27 -1.01 28.88 6.58
N ILE A 28 -0.32 29.97 6.21
CA ILE A 28 1.12 29.90 5.96
C ILE A 28 1.81 29.57 7.29
N ALA A 29 1.77 28.29 7.64
CA ALA A 29 2.52 27.73 8.73
C ALA A 29 4.01 27.83 8.36
N SER A 30 4.66 28.82 8.99
CA SER A 30 6.06 28.82 9.41
C SER A 30 6.91 27.73 8.74
N ILE A 31 7.50 28.04 7.59
CA ILE A 31 8.69 27.33 7.13
C ILE A 31 9.82 27.68 8.10
N HIS A 32 10.00 26.80 9.09
CA HIS A 32 11.10 26.83 10.03
C HIS A 32 12.41 26.93 9.26
N GLY A 33 13.23 27.90 9.68
CA GLY A 33 14.41 28.35 8.97
C GLY A 33 15.45 27.25 8.79
N GLY A 34 16.09 27.29 7.62
CA GLY A 34 17.41 26.68 7.39
C GLY A 34 17.44 25.57 6.35
N SER A 35 17.36 25.92 5.06
CA SER A 35 18.20 25.31 4.01
C SER A 35 17.80 25.78 2.59
N CYS A 36 17.96 27.08 2.30
CA CYS A 36 18.07 27.52 0.91
C CYS A 36 19.53 27.43 0.45
N LEU A 37 20.09 26.23 0.46
CA LEU A 37 21.27 25.91 -0.34
C LEU A 37 20.81 24.90 -1.38
N THR A 38 20.78 25.28 -2.65
CA THR A 38 20.52 24.36 -3.75
C THR A 38 21.69 23.39 -3.83
N LEU A 39 21.44 22.07 -3.70
CA LEU A 39 22.51 21.06 -3.81
C LEU A 39 23.29 21.20 -5.12
N SER A 40 22.61 21.65 -6.17
CA SER A 40 23.20 21.93 -7.47
C SER A 40 24.26 23.04 -7.45
N ALA A 41 24.26 23.95 -6.47
CA ALA A 41 25.27 24.99 -6.34
C ALA A 41 26.58 24.49 -5.70
N LEU A 42 26.60 23.27 -5.15
CA LEU A 42 27.78 22.61 -4.57
C LEU A 42 28.43 21.61 -5.54
N SER A 43 28.04 21.59 -6.81
CA SER A 43 28.56 20.64 -7.81
C SER A 43 30.09 20.70 -7.97
N ASP A 44 30.68 21.89 -7.82
CA ASP A 44 32.12 22.12 -7.98
C ASP A 44 32.95 21.69 -6.75
N LYS A 45 32.28 21.24 -5.68
CA LYS A 45 32.90 20.83 -4.43
C LYS A 45 32.34 19.48 -3.97
N PRO A 46 32.87 18.37 -4.49
CA PRO A 46 32.24 17.05 -4.35
C PRO A 46 32.14 16.59 -2.89
N PHE A 47 33.12 16.92 -2.05
CA PHE A 47 33.08 16.57 -0.64
C PHE A 47 32.01 17.34 0.14
N GLU A 48 31.89 18.65 -0.07
CA GLU A 48 30.85 19.48 0.58
C GLU A 48 29.45 19.03 0.16
N LEU A 49 29.28 18.64 -1.10
CA LEU A 49 28.03 18.08 -1.61
C LEU A 49 27.63 16.77 -0.88
N LEU A 50 28.58 15.86 -0.68
CA LEU A 50 28.33 14.60 0.04
C LEU A 50 27.95 14.85 1.50
N VAL A 51 28.62 15.78 2.18
CA VAL A 51 28.28 16.17 3.55
C VAL A 51 26.87 16.77 3.63
N ALA A 52 26.50 17.63 2.68
CA ALA A 52 25.16 18.22 2.62
C ALA A 52 24.08 17.17 2.33
N LEU A 53 24.37 16.18 1.48
CA LEU A 53 23.47 15.04 1.20
C LEU A 53 23.29 14.16 2.44
N GLU A 54 24.37 13.83 3.14
CA GLU A 54 24.34 13.03 4.36
C GLU A 54 23.50 13.71 5.45
N GLN A 55 23.73 15.01 5.67
CA GLN A 55 22.96 15.80 6.65
C GLN A 55 21.47 15.79 6.32
N ARG A 56 21.08 15.96 5.05
CA ARG A 56 19.68 15.88 4.61
C ARG A 56 19.08 14.48 4.77
N ALA A 57 19.84 13.45 4.45
CA ALA A 57 19.39 12.07 4.61
C ALA A 57 19.10 11.76 6.09
N ARG A 58 20.01 12.17 6.99
CA ARG A 58 19.86 11.98 8.44
C ARG A 58 18.63 12.71 9.00
N THR A 59 18.41 13.98 8.61
CA THR A 59 17.22 14.73 9.05
C THR A 59 15.93 14.15 8.47
N ALA A 60 15.94 13.68 7.23
CA ALA A 60 14.78 13.02 6.62
C ALA A 60 14.41 11.70 7.32
N ILE A 61 15.40 10.91 7.72
CA ILE A 61 15.19 9.65 8.48
C ILE A 61 14.64 9.96 9.88
N ALA A 62 15.22 10.91 10.62
CA ALA A 62 14.71 11.31 11.94
C ALA A 62 13.25 11.81 11.87
N ASN A 63 12.91 12.57 10.82
CA ASN A 63 11.53 13.02 10.57
C ASN A 63 10.61 11.91 10.03
N ARG A 64 11.14 10.77 9.58
CA ARG A 64 10.36 9.61 9.14
C ARG A 64 9.90 8.78 10.35
N GLU A 65 10.78 8.56 11.32
CA GLU A 65 10.46 7.81 12.55
C GLU A 65 9.35 8.49 13.38
N GLY A 66 9.21 9.81 13.29
CA GLY A 66 8.10 10.56 13.88
C GLY A 66 6.76 10.42 13.14
N ARG A 67 6.80 10.13 11.83
CA ARG A 67 5.62 9.92 10.97
C ARG A 67 5.13 8.47 10.96
N ASP A 68 6.03 7.50 11.03
CA ASP A 68 5.66 6.07 11.14
C ASP A 68 4.89 5.77 12.46
N LYS A 69 4.93 6.67 13.44
CA LYS A 69 4.10 6.61 14.66
C LYS A 69 2.69 7.17 14.50
N GLN A 70 2.38 7.85 13.39
CA GLN A 70 1.06 8.39 13.09
C GLN A 70 0.29 7.45 12.16
N GLY A 71 -0.16 6.34 12.73
CA GLY A 71 -1.01 5.35 12.07
C GLY A 71 -0.21 4.32 11.29
N GLU A 72 -0.40 3.04 11.62
CA GLU A 72 0.11 1.97 10.78
C GLU A 72 -0.44 2.16 9.36
N ASP A 73 0.46 2.38 8.39
CA ASP A 73 0.11 2.35 6.97
C ASP A 73 -0.51 0.98 6.67
N TRP A 74 -1.83 0.92 6.57
CA TRP A 74 -2.53 -0.32 6.28
C TRP A 74 -2.33 -0.70 4.81
N VAL A 75 -1.72 -1.87 4.59
CA VAL A 75 -1.47 -2.40 3.25
C VAL A 75 -2.45 -3.54 2.97
N GLY A 76 -3.19 -3.41 1.87
CA GLY A 76 -4.17 -4.40 1.41
C GLY A 76 -4.07 -4.70 -0.08
N VAL A 77 -4.72 -5.79 -0.49
CA VAL A 77 -4.85 -6.21 -1.89
C VAL A 77 -6.28 -5.95 -2.35
N GLY A 78 -6.45 -5.11 -3.37
CA GLY A 78 -7.73 -4.84 -4.01
C GLY A 78 -8.00 -5.80 -5.18
N PHE A 79 -9.22 -6.31 -5.29
CA PHE A 79 -9.64 -7.15 -6.42
C PHE A 79 -11.12 -6.95 -6.77
N LYS A 80 -11.50 -7.33 -7.99
CA LYS A 80 -12.86 -7.16 -8.51
C LYS A 80 -13.53 -8.51 -8.71
N LEU A 81 -14.76 -8.65 -8.23
CA LEU A 81 -15.63 -9.79 -8.53
C LEU A 81 -16.89 -9.28 -9.23
N GLY A 82 -17.07 -9.67 -10.48
CA GLY A 82 -18.13 -9.11 -11.33
C GLY A 82 -17.95 -7.59 -11.51
N GLN A 83 -18.88 -6.81 -10.95
CA GLN A 83 -18.86 -5.34 -10.98
C GLN A 83 -18.47 -4.71 -9.63
N GLU A 84 -18.22 -5.51 -8.60
CA GLU A 84 -17.94 -5.03 -7.25
C GLU A 84 -16.44 -5.09 -6.93
N ASN A 85 -15.95 -4.05 -6.23
CA ASN A 85 -14.58 -3.97 -5.75
C ASN A 85 -14.50 -4.39 -4.28
N PHE A 86 -13.50 -5.21 -3.99
CA PHE A 86 -13.19 -5.74 -2.66
C PHE A 86 -11.75 -5.44 -2.30
N VAL A 87 -11.46 -5.40 -1.01
CA VAL A 87 -10.10 -5.30 -0.48
C VAL A 87 -9.92 -6.28 0.67
N THR A 88 -8.73 -6.86 0.78
CA THR A 88 -8.33 -7.75 1.88
C THR A 88 -6.98 -7.31 2.45
N ALA A 89 -6.72 -7.62 3.72
CA ALA A 89 -5.45 -7.28 4.34
C ALA A 89 -4.30 -8.06 3.67
N ARG A 90 -3.12 -7.45 3.59
CA ARG A 90 -1.94 -8.12 3.02
C ARG A 90 -1.58 -9.40 3.78
N SER A 91 -1.87 -9.48 5.08
CA SER A 91 -1.64 -10.67 5.93
C SER A 91 -2.40 -11.91 5.48
N ASP A 92 -3.58 -11.71 4.89
CA ASP A 92 -4.51 -12.80 4.56
C ASP A 92 -4.20 -13.39 3.16
N VAL A 93 -3.36 -12.69 2.39
CA VAL A 93 -2.97 -13.09 1.03
C VAL A 93 -1.63 -13.81 1.07
N ARG A 94 -1.67 -15.12 0.83
CA ARG A 94 -0.44 -15.92 0.73
C ARG A 94 0.30 -15.68 -0.58
N GLU A 95 -0.40 -15.73 -1.71
CA GLU A 95 0.19 -15.60 -3.04
C GLU A 95 -0.84 -15.07 -4.04
N ILE A 96 -0.38 -14.30 -5.04
CA ILE A 96 -1.20 -13.87 -6.18
C ILE A 96 -0.65 -14.58 -7.41
N LEU A 97 -1.46 -15.45 -7.99
CA LEU A 97 -1.09 -16.28 -9.12
C LEU A 97 -2.07 -16.10 -10.28
N PRO A 98 -1.59 -16.19 -11.53
CA PRO A 98 -2.49 -16.39 -12.65
C PRO A 98 -3.22 -17.73 -12.49
N ILE A 99 -4.40 -17.83 -13.09
CA ILE A 99 -5.18 -19.07 -13.07
C ILE A 99 -4.36 -20.18 -13.75
N PRO A 100 -4.14 -21.34 -13.10
CA PRO A 100 -3.42 -22.46 -13.71
C PRO A 100 -4.13 -22.99 -14.96
N ASN A 101 -3.35 -23.35 -15.99
CA ASN A 101 -3.88 -23.91 -17.24
C ASN A 101 -4.53 -25.29 -17.06
N ALA A 102 -4.03 -26.09 -16.11
CA ALA A 102 -4.50 -27.43 -15.83
C ALA A 102 -5.30 -27.45 -14.52
N ILE A 103 -6.63 -27.62 -14.64
CA ILE A 103 -7.54 -27.82 -13.51
C ILE A 103 -8.18 -29.20 -13.66
N THR A 104 -7.98 -30.06 -12.66
CA THR A 104 -8.56 -31.41 -12.64
C THR A 104 -9.95 -31.36 -12.03
N ARG A 105 -10.97 -31.78 -12.79
CA ARG A 105 -12.36 -31.81 -12.30
C ARG A 105 -12.54 -32.93 -11.27
N VAL A 106 -13.23 -32.62 -10.18
CA VAL A 106 -13.57 -33.59 -9.13
C VAL A 106 -14.95 -34.19 -9.41
N PRO A 107 -15.08 -35.52 -9.62
CA PRO A 107 -16.37 -36.17 -9.80
C PRO A 107 -17.28 -35.99 -8.58
N GLY A 108 -18.57 -35.71 -8.79
CA GLY A 108 -19.54 -35.54 -7.71
C GLY A 108 -19.43 -34.23 -6.91
N ALA A 109 -18.51 -33.34 -7.28
CA ALA A 109 -18.39 -32.04 -6.62
C ALA A 109 -19.52 -31.08 -6.99
N ARG A 110 -19.80 -30.14 -6.09
CA ARG A 110 -20.78 -29.07 -6.29
C ARG A 110 -20.33 -28.14 -7.42
N PRO A 111 -21.26 -27.50 -8.16
CA PRO A 111 -20.94 -26.70 -9.35
C PRO A 111 -20.12 -25.43 -9.09
N TRP A 112 -20.01 -24.97 -7.83
CA TRP A 112 -19.14 -23.86 -7.46
C TRP A 112 -17.67 -24.27 -7.29
N LEU A 113 -17.38 -25.57 -7.16
CA LEU A 113 -16.02 -26.08 -7.16
C LEU A 113 -15.60 -26.33 -8.60
N ARG A 114 -14.68 -25.52 -9.12
CA ARG A 114 -14.16 -25.71 -10.47
C ARG A 114 -13.27 -26.96 -10.54
N GLY A 115 -12.49 -27.23 -9.49
CA GLY A 115 -11.72 -28.46 -9.37
C GLY A 115 -10.52 -28.34 -8.44
N ILE A 116 -9.47 -29.09 -8.74
CA ILE A 116 -8.20 -29.08 -8.02
C ILE A 116 -7.08 -28.72 -9.00
N ALA A 117 -6.16 -27.87 -8.57
CA ALA A 117 -4.95 -27.56 -9.32
C ALA A 117 -3.70 -27.84 -8.47
N ASN A 118 -2.61 -28.22 -9.13
CA ASN A 118 -1.31 -28.34 -8.49
C ASN A 118 -0.54 -27.03 -8.68
N VAL A 119 -0.26 -26.34 -7.58
CA VAL A 119 0.58 -25.15 -7.54
C VAL A 119 1.85 -25.50 -6.79
N ARG A 120 2.96 -25.66 -7.53
CA ARG A 120 4.31 -25.94 -6.97
C ARG A 120 4.34 -27.12 -5.98
N GLY A 121 3.59 -28.19 -6.25
CA GLY A 121 3.49 -29.37 -5.39
C GLY A 121 2.40 -29.27 -4.32
N GLN A 122 1.72 -28.14 -4.19
CA GLN A 122 0.57 -27.97 -3.31
C GLN A 122 -0.73 -28.11 -4.10
N LEU A 123 -1.58 -29.05 -3.69
CA LEU A 123 -2.93 -29.17 -4.23
C LEU A 123 -3.82 -28.08 -3.62
N ILE A 124 -4.45 -27.28 -4.48
CA ILE A 124 -5.39 -26.23 -4.09
C ILE A 124 -6.74 -26.46 -4.76
N THR A 125 -7.82 -26.17 -4.04
CA THR A 125 -9.18 -26.16 -4.58
C THR A 125 -9.47 -24.82 -5.22
N ILE A 126 -9.98 -24.85 -6.45
CA ILE A 126 -10.40 -23.67 -7.22
C ILE A 126 -11.89 -23.77 -7.50
#